data_AF-A0A7C1GDX2-F1
#
_entry.id   AF-A0A7C1GDX2-F1
#
_cell.length_a   1.000
_cell.length_b   1.000
_cell.length_c   1.000
_cell.angle_alpha   90.00
_cell.angle_beta   90.00
_cell.angle_gamma   90.00
#
_symmetry.space_group_name_H-M   'P 1'
#
loop_
_entity.id
_entity.type
_entity.pdbx_description
1 polymer ?
#
loop_
_entity_poly.entity_id
_entity_poly.type
_entity_poly.pdbx_seq_one_letter_code
_entity_poly.pdbx_strand_id
1 'polypeptide(L)'
;MKTIFSLATWFITVACFMVLTSLPVTSVQAQESDPEALVLKSCGTCHGLNRVCKALGKDATWWESTVNRMVKRGAKLKQEDVQAVAEYLSQLEQGAKFVCD
;
A
#
# COMPACT_ATOMS: atom_id res chain seq x y z
N MET A 1 48.79 -8.59 -47.59
CA MET A 1 48.45 -7.17 -47.82
C MET A 1 46.92 -7.09 -47.78
N LYS A 2 46.30 -6.94 -46.59
CA LYS A 2 45.83 -5.69 -45.97
C LYS A 2 44.78 -4.94 -46.81
N THR A 3 43.51 -5.29 -46.62
CA THR A 3 42.39 -4.36 -46.69
C THR A 3 41.47 -4.61 -45.50
N ILE A 4 41.86 -3.98 -44.38
CA ILE A 4 41.21 -3.98 -43.08
C ILE A 4 40.37 -2.70 -43.02
N PHE A 5 39.27 -2.62 -43.77
CA PHE A 5 38.26 -1.55 -43.66
C PHE A 5 37.00 -2.15 -44.33
N SER A 6 35.87 -2.39 -43.67
CA SER A 6 35.17 -1.47 -42.80
C SER A 6 34.15 -2.23 -41.93
N LEU A 7 34.62 -2.94 -40.91
CA LEU A 7 33.76 -3.36 -39.79
C LEU A 7 33.53 -2.22 -38.78
N ALA A 8 34.28 -1.12 -38.90
CA ALA A 8 34.29 -0.01 -37.94
C ALA A 8 33.09 0.94 -38.02
N THR A 9 32.30 0.93 -39.11
CA THR A 9 31.14 1.84 -39.27
C THR A 9 29.81 1.24 -38.81
N TRP A 10 29.74 -0.06 -38.51
CA TRP A 10 28.53 -0.69 -37.95
C TRP A 10 28.50 -0.74 -36.42
N PHE A 11 29.62 -0.52 -35.75
CA PHE A 11 29.68 -0.48 -34.29
C PHE A 11 29.38 0.90 -33.69
N ILE A 12 29.44 1.98 -34.49
CA ILE A 12 29.29 3.35 -33.99
C ILE A 12 27.81 3.77 -33.87
N THR A 13 26.90 3.20 -34.67
CA THR A 13 25.46 3.53 -34.61
C THR A 13 24.71 2.82 -33.49
N VAL A 14 25.14 1.63 -33.07
CA VAL A 14 24.48 0.87 -31.98
C VAL A 14 24.82 1.45 -30.60
N ALA A 15 26.02 2.02 -30.44
CA ALA A 15 26.47 2.56 -29.16
C ALA A 15 25.65 3.78 -28.68
N CYS A 16 25.05 4.55 -29.59
CA CYS A 16 24.28 5.75 -29.24
C CYS A 16 22.83 5.44 -28.81
N PHE A 17 22.30 4.27 -29.19
CA PHE A 17 20.91 3.88 -28.86
C PHE A 17 20.78 3.15 -27.52
N MET A 18 21.88 2.61 -26.98
CA MET A 18 21.87 1.87 -25.70
C MET A 18 22.03 2.74 -24.44
N VAL A 19 22.31 4.04 -24.57
CA VAL A 19 22.53 4.92 -23.41
C VAL A 19 21.24 5.59 -22.92
N LEU A 20 20.16 5.61 -23.73
CA LEU A 20 18.92 6.34 -23.42
C LEU A 20 17.91 5.60 -22.52
N THR A 21 18.15 4.35 -22.12
CA THR A 21 17.16 3.53 -21.38
C THR A 21 17.40 3.43 -19.88
N SER A 22 18.40 4.11 -19.33
CA SER A 22 18.77 4.04 -17.90
C SER A 22 18.06 5.05 -17.01
N LEU A 23 16.77 5.31 -17.25
CA LEU A 23 15.96 6.00 -16.23
C LEU A 23 15.79 5.04 -15.04
N PRO A 24 16.22 5.41 -13.82
CA PRO A 24 15.88 4.63 -12.65
C PRO A 24 14.36 4.72 -12.49
N VAL A 25 13.65 3.63 -12.80
CA VAL A 25 12.27 3.44 -12.34
C VAL A 25 12.37 3.38 -10.83
N THR A 26 12.20 4.53 -10.20
CA THR A 26 11.94 4.61 -8.78
C THR A 26 10.53 4.06 -8.63
N SER A 27 10.45 2.75 -8.39
CA SER A 27 9.22 2.16 -7.87
C SER A 27 8.91 2.91 -6.58
N VAL A 28 7.80 3.65 -6.57
CA VAL A 28 7.24 4.21 -5.35
C VAL A 28 6.93 3.00 -4.47
N GLN A 29 7.84 2.67 -3.57
CA GLN A 29 7.64 1.64 -2.56
C GLN A 29 6.52 2.19 -1.68
N ALA A 30 5.29 1.67 -1.86
CA ALA A 30 4.22 1.91 -0.90
C ALA A 30 4.76 1.47 0.46
N GLN A 31 4.89 2.42 1.38
CA GLN A 31 5.34 2.13 2.72
C GLN A 31 4.35 1.13 3.32
N GLU A 32 4.80 -0.09 3.59
CA GLU A 32 3.95 -1.17 4.06
C GLU A 32 3.35 -0.76 5.41
N SER A 33 2.06 -0.42 5.37
CA SER A 33 1.35 0.08 6.53
C SER A 33 0.84 -1.12 7.33
N ASP A 34 1.24 -1.25 8.60
CA ASP A 34 0.71 -2.27 9.51
C ASP A 34 -0.76 -1.97 9.87
N PRO A 35 -1.75 -2.72 9.35
CA PRO A 35 -3.16 -2.44 9.56
C PRO A 35 -3.59 -2.62 11.01
N GLU A 36 -2.97 -3.54 11.75
CA GLU A 36 -3.27 -3.76 13.17
C GLU A 36 -2.88 -2.54 13.99
N ALA A 37 -1.63 -2.07 13.83
CA ALA A 37 -1.16 -0.86 14.50
C ALA A 37 -1.96 0.38 14.09
N LEU A 38 -2.39 0.47 12.82
CA LEU A 38 -3.29 1.54 12.36
C LEU A 38 -4.63 1.52 13.10
N VAL A 39 -5.23 0.34 13.30
CA VAL A 39 -6.49 0.22 14.06
C VAL A 39 -6.30 0.67 15.50
N LEU A 40 -5.24 0.17 16.17
CA LEU A 40 -4.98 0.51 17.57
C LEU A 40 -4.74 2.02 17.78
N LYS A 41 -3.95 2.64 16.91
CA LYS A 41 -3.61 4.08 17.04
C LYS A 41 -4.75 5.00 16.61
N SER A 42 -5.47 4.67 15.53
CA SER A 42 -6.42 5.59 14.92
C SER A 42 -7.84 5.42 15.46
N CYS A 43 -8.30 4.19 15.71
CA CYS A 43 -9.69 3.91 16.08
C CYS A 43 -9.97 4.16 17.57
N GLY A 44 -8.95 4.01 18.43
CA GLY A 44 -9.05 4.25 19.88
C GLY A 44 -9.02 5.72 20.29
N THR A 45 -8.68 6.64 19.36
CA THR A 45 -8.43 8.06 19.69
C THR A 45 -9.69 8.80 20.16
N CYS A 46 -10.86 8.52 19.58
CA CYS A 46 -12.11 9.23 19.89
C CYS A 46 -13.06 8.44 20.79
N HIS A 47 -12.96 7.11 20.80
CA HIS A 47 -13.74 6.19 21.63
C HIS A 47 -13.00 4.84 21.71
N GLY A 48 -13.29 4.03 22.72
CA GLY A 48 -12.69 2.69 22.85
C GLY A 48 -13.02 1.74 21.69
N LEU A 49 -12.29 0.63 21.62
CA LEU A 49 -12.38 -0.38 20.55
C LEU A 49 -13.63 -1.27 20.63
N ASN A 50 -14.45 -1.13 21.66
CA ASN A 50 -15.76 -1.78 21.81
C ASN A 50 -16.63 -1.74 20.53
N ARG A 51 -16.57 -0.63 19.78
CA ARG A 51 -17.32 -0.49 18.52
C ARG A 51 -16.75 -1.34 17.39
N VAL A 52 -15.41 -1.51 17.37
CA VAL A 52 -14.72 -2.40 16.43
C VAL A 52 -15.06 -3.85 16.79
N CYS A 53 -14.92 -4.23 18.06
CA CYS A 53 -15.26 -5.57 18.55
C CYS A 53 -16.69 -6.00 18.17
N LYS A 54 -17.68 -5.13 18.41
CA LYS A 54 -19.10 -5.40 18.07
C LYS A 54 -19.37 -5.54 16.57
N ALA A 55 -18.48 -5.02 15.73
CA ALA A 55 -18.62 -5.01 14.29
C ALA A 55 -17.77 -6.06 13.58
N LEU A 56 -17.02 -6.90 14.32
CA LEU A 56 -16.32 -8.05 13.74
C LEU A 56 -17.32 -8.99 13.01
N GLY A 57 -16.80 -9.77 12.06
CA GLY A 57 -17.62 -10.61 11.17
C GLY A 57 -18.35 -9.84 10.05
N LYS A 58 -18.08 -8.53 9.88
CA LYS A 58 -18.51 -7.77 8.70
C LYS A 58 -17.50 -7.90 7.57
N ASP A 59 -17.98 -7.81 6.34
CA ASP A 59 -17.14 -7.89 5.14
C ASP A 59 -16.31 -6.61 4.90
N ALA A 60 -15.35 -6.70 3.98
CA ALA A 60 -14.44 -5.60 3.65
C ALA A 60 -15.18 -4.35 3.14
N THR A 61 -16.24 -4.51 2.34
CA THR A 61 -17.04 -3.39 1.81
C THR A 61 -17.72 -2.60 2.93
N TRP A 62 -18.30 -3.31 3.91
CA TRP A 62 -18.91 -2.69 5.08
C TRP A 62 -17.87 -1.95 5.93
N TRP A 63 -16.69 -2.57 6.11
CA TRP A 63 -15.59 -1.95 6.85
C TRP A 63 -15.04 -0.72 6.15
N GLU A 64 -14.83 -0.77 4.84
CA GLU A 64 -14.35 0.35 4.05
C GLU A 64 -15.27 1.57 4.19
N SER A 65 -16.59 1.37 4.09
CA SER A 65 -17.59 2.41 4.33
C SER A 65 -17.51 2.99 5.74
N THR A 66 -17.37 2.11 6.75
CA THR A 66 -17.24 2.53 8.15
C THR A 66 -15.96 3.31 8.41
N VAL A 67 -14.82 2.84 7.92
CA VAL A 67 -13.51 3.47 8.08
C VAL A 67 -13.50 4.83 7.37
N ASN A 68 -13.99 4.92 6.14
CA ASN A 68 -14.15 6.19 5.42
C ASN A 68 -15.03 7.19 6.20
N ARG A 69 -16.12 6.72 6.80
CA ARG A 69 -16.98 7.57 7.65
C ARG A 69 -16.22 8.07 8.89
N MET A 70 -15.31 7.29 9.47
CA MET A 70 -14.49 7.74 10.60
C MET A 70 -13.40 8.72 10.18
N VAL A 71 -12.76 8.50 9.03
CA VAL A 71 -11.81 9.45 8.42
C VAL A 71 -12.49 10.80 8.19
N LYS A 72 -13.69 10.81 7.59
CA LYS A 72 -14.50 12.04 7.41
C LYS A 72 -14.86 12.74 8.72
N ARG A 73 -14.87 12.02 9.84
CA ARG A 73 -15.11 12.55 11.20
C ARG A 73 -13.83 12.95 11.93
N GLY A 74 -12.67 12.85 11.29
CA GLY A 74 -11.39 13.31 11.81
C GLY A 74 -10.46 12.23 12.33
N ALA A 75 -10.77 10.93 12.13
CA ALA A 75 -9.83 9.87 12.45
C ALA A 75 -8.52 10.05 11.66
N LYS A 76 -7.38 9.94 12.35
CA LYS A 76 -6.05 10.11 11.76
C LYS A 76 -5.61 8.82 11.08
N LEU A 77 -6.21 8.53 9.93
CA LEU A 77 -5.86 7.43 9.04
C LEU A 77 -5.72 8.00 7.62
N LYS A 78 -4.66 7.63 6.91
CA LYS A 78 -4.48 8.09 5.54
C LYS A 78 -5.48 7.40 4.62
N GLN A 79 -5.87 8.08 3.55
CA GLN A 79 -6.83 7.52 2.60
C GLN A 79 -6.28 6.26 1.91
N GLU A 80 -4.97 6.21 1.66
CA GLU A 80 -4.27 5.05 1.07
C GLU A 80 -4.32 3.79 1.95
N ASP A 81 -4.44 3.94 3.27
CA ASP A 81 -4.46 2.82 4.22
C ASP A 81 -5.88 2.24 4.45
N VAL A 82 -6.93 2.92 3.96
CA VAL A 82 -8.33 2.57 4.27
C VAL A 82 -8.67 1.17 3.81
N GLN A 83 -8.26 0.81 2.59
CA GLN A 83 -8.55 -0.50 2.02
C GLN A 83 -7.85 -1.61 2.81
N ALA A 84 -6.55 -1.45 3.10
CA ALA A 84 -5.78 -2.43 3.86
C ALA A 84 -6.35 -2.65 5.27
N VAL A 85 -6.79 -1.57 5.93
CA VAL A 85 -7.46 -1.66 7.24
C VAL A 85 -8.81 -2.37 7.13
N ALA A 86 -9.60 -2.06 6.10
CA ALA A 86 -10.91 -2.68 5.91
C ALA A 86 -10.81 -4.19 5.63
N GLU A 87 -9.88 -4.58 4.75
CA GLU A 87 -9.59 -5.97 4.45
C GLU A 87 -9.10 -6.71 5.70
N TYR A 88 -8.14 -6.15 6.43
CA TYR A 88 -7.66 -6.70 7.69
C TYR A 88 -8.81 -6.92 8.68
N LEU A 89 -9.65 -5.90 8.91
CA LEU A 89 -10.77 -5.99 9.85
C LEU A 89 -11.81 -7.05 9.46
N SER A 90 -11.99 -7.29 8.16
CA SER A 90 -12.94 -8.28 7.65
C SER A 90 -12.50 -9.73 7.85
N GLN A 91 -11.20 -9.96 8.04
CA GLN A 91 -10.62 -11.29 8.22
C GLN A 91 -10.55 -11.72 9.69
N LEU A 92 -10.92 -10.83 10.61
CA LEU A 92 -10.86 -11.10 12.03
C LEU A 92 -12.08 -11.88 12.49
N GLU A 93 -11.79 -12.90 13.29
CA GLU A 93 -12.81 -13.69 13.97
C GLU A 93 -13.55 -12.86 15.03
N GLN A 94 -14.83 -13.17 15.22
CA GLN A 94 -15.63 -12.54 16.27
C GLN A 94 -14.98 -12.76 17.64
N GLY A 95 -14.79 -11.69 18.41
CA GLY A 95 -14.16 -11.78 19.74
C GLY A 95 -12.63 -11.72 19.72
N ALA A 96 -12.00 -11.32 18.60
CA ALA A 96 -10.55 -11.15 18.52
C ALA A 96 -10.02 -10.21 19.64
N LYS A 97 -9.17 -10.76 20.53
CA LYS A 97 -8.71 -10.10 21.76
C LYS A 97 -8.16 -8.70 21.55
N PHE A 98 -7.36 -8.50 20.50
CA PHE A 98 -6.72 -7.20 20.23
C PHE A 98 -7.69 -5.99 20.12
N VAL A 99 -8.97 -6.21 19.84
CA VAL A 99 -10.03 -5.17 19.87
C VAL A 99 -11.15 -5.44 20.87
N CYS A 100 -11.23 -6.63 21.45
CA CYS A 100 -12.34 -7.11 22.29
C CYS A 100 -12.01 -7.30 23.77
N ASP A 101 -10.79 -6.94 24.20
CA ASP A 101 -10.36 -7.02 25.60
C ASP A 101 -11.06 -6.01 26.53
#